data_AF-A0A5N7ZHJ0-F1
#
_entry.id   AF-A0A5N7ZHJ0-F1
#
_cell.length_a   1.000
_cell.length_b   1.000
_cell.length_c   1.000
_cell.angle_alpha   90.00
_cell.angle_beta   90.00
_cell.angle_gamma   90.00
#
_symmetry.space_group_name_H-M   'P 1'
#
loop_
_entity.id
_entity.type
_entity.pdbx_description
1 polymer ?
#
loop_
_entity_poly.entity_id
_entity_poly.type
_entity_poly.pdbx_seq_one_letter_code
_entity_poly.pdbx_strand_id
1 'polypeptide(L)'
;MSKLRSFIVWSVIGTQLWSPVLAQTLPISVDKSVAGQKPVVGTSNGVPVINIAPPSAGGVSNNRYTQFNVGPSGVVLNNSGGASQTQLAGQIAGNVMLGNQRAATILNQVTAPNPSRLMGTLEVAGNRANVIVANPAGITCNGCGFLNANRATLTTGKPVIGPDGTLGFDIASGRLAI
;
A
#
# COMPACT_ATOMS: atom_id res chain seq x y z
N MET A 1 65.73 -16.10 44.04
CA MET A 1 64.57 -17.02 43.94
C MET A 1 63.33 -16.28 44.39
N SER A 2 62.38 -16.00 43.49
CA SER A 2 60.92 -16.07 43.72
C SER A 2 60.22 -15.30 42.61
N LYS A 3 59.35 -16.01 41.88
CA LYS A 3 58.55 -15.56 40.76
C LYS A 3 57.27 -14.92 41.31
N LEU A 4 56.86 -13.73 40.85
CA LEU A 4 55.50 -13.25 41.08
C LEU A 4 54.73 -13.20 39.76
N ARG A 5 53.57 -13.86 39.81
CA ARG A 5 52.78 -14.36 38.70
C ARG A 5 51.84 -13.30 38.14
N SER A 6 51.70 -13.36 36.82
CA SER A 6 50.67 -12.74 35.99
C SER A 6 49.26 -12.90 36.55
N PHE A 7 48.48 -11.81 36.54
CA PHE A 7 47.02 -11.84 36.45
C PHE A 7 46.57 -10.66 35.58
N ILE A 8 46.40 -10.91 34.29
CA ILE A 8 45.67 -10.01 33.39
C ILE A 8 44.21 -10.46 33.43
N VAL A 9 43.36 -9.64 34.05
CA VAL A 9 41.90 -9.83 34.01
C VAL A 9 41.37 -9.11 32.78
N TRP A 10 40.94 -9.87 31.77
CA TRP A 10 40.22 -9.33 30.61
C TRP A 10 38.72 -9.27 30.94
N SER A 11 38.24 -8.09 31.33
CA SER A 11 36.82 -7.80 31.45
C SER A 11 36.24 -7.47 30.07
N VAL A 12 35.62 -8.44 29.40
CA VAL A 12 34.85 -8.18 28.16
C VAL A 12 33.48 -7.65 28.57
N ILE A 13 33.31 -6.33 28.53
CA ILE A 13 32.01 -5.68 28.65
C ILE A 13 31.27 -5.90 27.32
N GLY A 14 30.31 -6.82 27.31
CA GLY A 14 29.42 -7.04 26.17
C GLY A 14 28.46 -5.87 26.03
N THR A 15 28.77 -4.92 25.14
CA THR A 15 27.82 -3.87 24.74
C THR A 15 26.79 -4.49 23.79
N GLN A 16 25.62 -4.85 24.33
CA GLN A 16 24.46 -5.13 23.48
C GLN A 16 24.03 -3.82 22.82
N LEU A 17 24.49 -3.61 21.59
CA LEU A 17 23.99 -2.57 20.70
C LEU A 17 22.53 -2.88 20.38
N TRP A 18 21.61 -2.22 21.08
CA TRP A 18 20.22 -2.11 20.65
C TRP A 18 20.20 -1.42 19.29
N SER A 19 20.19 -2.22 18.22
CA SER A 19 19.95 -1.71 16.88
C SER A 19 18.46 -1.44 16.77
N PRO A 20 18.01 -0.19 16.54
CA PRO A 20 16.61 0.06 16.26
C PRO A 20 16.24 -0.70 14.99
N VAL A 21 15.23 -1.56 15.07
CA VAL A 21 14.66 -2.22 13.88
C VAL A 21 14.01 -1.12 13.05
N LEU A 22 14.67 -0.71 11.97
CA LEU A 22 14.08 0.18 10.98
C LEU A 22 12.84 -0.52 10.42
N ALA A 23 11.66 0.07 10.62
CA ALA A 23 10.44 -0.40 10.01
C ALA A 23 10.61 -0.41 8.49
N GLN A 24 10.62 -1.59 7.88
CA GLN A 24 10.76 -1.73 6.43
C GLN A 24 9.52 -1.14 5.74
N THR A 25 9.66 0.04 5.15
CA THR A 25 8.64 0.57 4.24
C THR A 25 8.72 -0.24 2.95
N LEU A 26 7.73 -1.11 2.73
CA LEU A 26 7.66 -1.86 1.48
C LEU A 26 7.35 -0.87 0.35
N PRO A 27 8.04 -0.95 -0.80
CA PRO A 27 7.90 0.05 -1.85
C PRO A 27 6.51 0.04 -2.48
N ILE A 28 5.99 1.24 -2.77
CA ILE A 28 4.86 1.50 -3.65
C ILE A 28 5.38 2.37 -4.79
N SER A 29 5.25 1.90 -6.03
CA SER A 29 5.77 2.58 -7.21
C SER A 29 4.72 2.63 -8.30
N VAL A 30 4.35 3.85 -8.69
CA VAL A 30 3.35 4.13 -9.72
C VAL A 30 3.91 3.74 -11.09
N ASP A 31 3.10 3.05 -11.89
CA ASP A 31 3.45 2.76 -13.28
C ASP A 31 3.31 4.03 -14.12
N LYS A 32 4.44 4.59 -14.52
CA LYS A 32 4.52 5.81 -15.34
C LYS A 32 4.45 5.51 -16.84
N SER A 33 4.62 4.26 -17.26
CA SER A 33 4.66 3.86 -18.68
C SER A 33 3.27 3.81 -19.32
N VAL A 34 2.23 3.64 -18.51
CA VAL A 34 0.83 3.59 -18.94
C VAL A 34 0.24 4.98 -19.13
N ALA A 35 -0.52 5.14 -20.21
CA ALA A 35 -1.24 6.39 -20.51
C ALA A 35 -2.40 6.64 -19.53
N GLY A 36 -2.83 7.90 -19.47
CA GLY A 36 -3.93 8.36 -18.63
C GLY A 36 -3.51 8.90 -17.26
N GLN A 37 -4.51 9.25 -16.45
CA GLN A 37 -4.32 9.78 -15.11
C GLN A 37 -3.70 8.74 -14.17
N LYS A 38 -2.90 9.22 -13.22
CA LYS A 38 -2.07 8.39 -12.35
C LYS A 38 -2.29 8.76 -10.89
N PRO A 39 -2.19 7.79 -9.96
CA PRO A 39 -2.13 8.12 -8.56
C PRO A 39 -0.84 8.90 -8.23
N VAL A 40 -0.89 9.68 -7.16
CA VAL A 40 0.29 10.30 -6.56
C VAL A 40 0.50 9.70 -5.18
N VAL A 41 1.70 9.21 -4.92
CA VAL A 41 2.09 8.63 -3.64
C VAL A 41 2.88 9.66 -2.87
N GLY A 42 2.40 10.01 -1.67
CA GLY A 42 3.11 10.81 -0.68
C GLY A 42 3.13 10.09 0.66
N THR A 43 3.45 10.84 1.71
CA THR A 43 3.49 10.34 3.09
C THR A 43 2.89 11.38 4.01
N SER A 44 2.12 10.93 4.99
CA SER A 44 1.64 11.74 6.12
C SER A 44 1.82 10.95 7.41
N ASN A 45 2.42 11.55 8.43
CA ASN A 45 2.68 10.91 9.73
C ASN A 45 3.35 9.52 9.61
N GLY A 46 4.26 9.35 8.65
CA GLY A 46 4.96 8.09 8.41
C GLY A 46 4.14 7.00 7.70
N VAL A 47 2.89 7.28 7.33
CA VAL A 47 2.02 6.39 6.56
C VAL A 47 1.96 6.85 5.09
N PRO A 48 2.15 5.95 4.11
CA PRO A 48 1.94 6.27 2.71
C PRO A 48 0.49 6.72 2.45
N VAL A 49 0.34 7.85 1.75
CA VAL A 49 -0.95 8.37 1.31
C VAL A 49 -0.98 8.40 -0.21
N ILE A 50 -1.93 7.68 -0.79
CA ILE A 50 -2.15 7.58 -2.22
C ILE A 50 -3.32 8.48 -2.58
N ASN A 51 -3.02 9.61 -3.20
CA ASN A 51 -4.04 10.37 -3.93
C ASN A 51 -4.39 9.57 -5.19
N ILE A 52 -5.56 8.94 -5.19
CA ILE A 52 -6.02 8.08 -6.28
C ILE A 52 -6.28 8.90 -7.55
N ALA A 53 -6.15 8.25 -8.71
CA ALA A 53 -6.51 8.87 -9.98
C ALA A 53 -8.01 9.22 -10.03
N PRO A 54 -8.42 10.26 -10.80
CA PRO A 54 -9.82 10.57 -11.02
C PRO A 54 -10.61 9.35 -11.53
N PRO A 55 -11.84 9.13 -11.03
CA PRO A 55 -12.67 8.01 -11.47
C PRO A 55 -13.13 8.19 -12.92
N SER A 56 -13.35 7.07 -13.61
CA SER A 56 -14.07 7.06 -14.89
C SER A 56 -15.55 7.42 -14.71
N ALA A 57 -16.28 7.58 -15.82
CA ALA A 57 -17.73 7.81 -15.78
C ALA A 57 -18.50 6.70 -15.01
N GLY A 58 -18.02 5.46 -15.06
CA GLY A 58 -18.55 4.34 -14.27
C GLY A 58 -18.09 4.30 -12.82
N GLY A 59 -17.40 5.34 -12.32
CA GLY A 59 -17.00 5.47 -10.91
C GLY A 59 -15.76 4.68 -10.51
N VAL A 60 -15.00 4.13 -11.46
CA VAL A 60 -13.77 3.35 -11.17
C VAL A 60 -12.55 4.26 -11.24
N SER A 61 -11.86 4.43 -10.11
CA SER A 61 -10.50 4.99 -10.08
C SER A 61 -9.50 3.88 -10.38
N ASN A 62 -8.82 4.00 -11.51
CA ASN A 62 -7.86 2.99 -11.99
C ASN A 62 -6.42 3.40 -11.71
N ASN A 63 -5.83 2.77 -10.69
CA ASN A 63 -4.50 3.09 -10.18
C ASN A 63 -3.54 1.97 -10.56
N ARG A 64 -2.50 2.31 -11.33
CA ARG A 64 -1.54 1.35 -11.89
C ARG A 64 -0.18 1.49 -11.23
N TYR A 65 0.42 0.36 -10.87
CA TYR A 65 1.67 0.28 -10.13
C TYR A 65 2.63 -0.72 -10.76
N THR A 66 3.92 -0.42 -10.74
CA THR A 66 4.97 -1.44 -10.95
C THR A 66 5.26 -2.20 -9.66
N GLN A 67 4.97 -1.60 -8.50
CA GLN A 67 5.05 -2.24 -7.21
C GLN A 67 3.94 -1.72 -6.31
N PHE A 68 3.17 -2.62 -5.69
CA PHE A 68 2.17 -2.24 -4.69
C PHE A 68 2.28 -3.19 -3.50
N ASN A 69 2.81 -2.66 -2.40
CA ASN A 69 2.90 -3.36 -1.12
C ASN A 69 2.28 -2.49 -0.03
N VAL A 70 1.89 -3.12 1.07
CA VAL A 70 1.39 -2.43 2.26
C VAL A 70 2.23 -2.89 3.44
N GLY A 71 2.95 -1.95 4.06
CA GLY A 71 3.72 -2.22 5.27
C GLY A 71 2.83 -2.33 6.52
N PRO A 72 3.41 -2.66 7.68
CA PRO A 72 2.67 -2.75 8.95
C PRO A 72 1.95 -1.46 9.36
N SER A 73 2.48 -0.29 8.96
CA SER A 73 1.83 1.01 9.19
C SER A 73 0.60 1.25 8.31
N GLY A 74 0.33 0.37 7.35
CA GLY A 74 -0.79 0.48 6.42
C GLY A 74 -0.54 1.47 5.29
N VAL A 75 -1.62 1.81 4.57
CA VAL A 75 -1.65 2.80 3.49
C VAL A 75 -3.03 3.47 3.47
N VAL A 76 -3.05 4.76 3.15
CA VAL A 76 -4.29 5.50 2.95
C VAL A 76 -4.55 5.73 1.47
N LEU A 77 -5.76 5.43 1.01
CA LEU A 77 -6.30 5.73 -0.32
C LEU A 77 -7.19 6.97 -0.20
N ASN A 78 -6.72 8.12 -0.70
CA ASN A 78 -7.40 9.40 -0.53
C ASN A 78 -8.51 9.61 -1.57
N ASN A 79 -9.76 9.36 -1.17
CA ASN A 79 -10.98 9.44 -1.98
C ASN A 79 -11.85 10.67 -1.63
N SER A 80 -11.20 11.78 -1.30
CA SER A 80 -11.86 13.05 -1.00
C SER A 80 -11.11 14.21 -1.62
N GLY A 81 -11.82 15.15 -2.26
CA GLY A 81 -11.22 16.42 -2.69
C GLY A 81 -10.99 17.42 -1.55
N GLY A 82 -11.66 17.23 -0.41
CA GLY A 82 -11.44 18.00 0.82
C GLY A 82 -10.56 17.26 1.83
N ALA A 83 -10.06 17.98 2.84
CA ALA A 83 -9.32 17.38 3.94
C ALA A 83 -10.13 16.27 4.63
N SER A 84 -9.44 15.22 5.08
CA SER A 84 -10.08 14.05 5.68
C SER A 84 -9.33 13.58 6.91
N GLN A 85 -10.07 13.25 7.97
CA GLN A 85 -9.50 12.58 9.14
C GLN A 85 -9.38 11.08 8.83
N THR A 86 -8.19 10.53 9.06
CA THR A 86 -7.89 9.10 8.88
C THR A 86 -7.44 8.49 10.21
N GLN A 87 -7.60 7.18 10.35
CA GLN A 87 -7.15 6.42 11.50
C GLN A 87 -5.65 6.13 11.42
N LEU A 88 -5.12 5.87 10.23
CA LEU A 88 -3.71 5.51 10.04
C LEU A 88 -2.80 6.74 9.99
N ALA A 89 -3.18 7.78 9.23
CA ALA A 89 -2.30 8.90 8.91
C ALA A 89 -2.70 10.23 9.56
N GLY A 90 -3.69 10.22 10.47
CA GLY A 90 -4.23 11.43 11.07
C GLY A 90 -5.02 12.29 10.07
N GLN A 91 -5.03 13.61 10.27
CA GLN A 91 -5.64 14.52 9.31
C GLN A 91 -4.77 14.64 8.06
N ILE A 92 -5.34 14.41 6.88
CA ILE A 92 -4.66 14.57 5.59
C ILE A 92 -5.35 15.64 4.73
N ALA A 93 -4.58 16.26 3.85
CA ALA A 93 -5.12 17.17 2.84
C ALA A 93 -5.98 16.42 1.80
N GLY A 94 -6.85 17.17 1.10
CA GLY A 94 -7.68 16.61 0.04
C GLY A 94 -6.87 16.23 -1.21
N ASN A 95 -7.36 15.24 -1.92
CA ASN A 95 -6.90 14.87 -3.25
C ASN A 95 -7.45 15.85 -4.29
N VAL A 96 -6.65 16.86 -4.60
CA VAL A 96 -7.00 17.92 -5.57
C VAL A 96 -7.36 17.39 -6.96
N MET A 97 -6.90 16.19 -7.33
CA MET A 97 -7.24 15.58 -8.62
C MET A 97 -8.72 15.20 -8.71
N LEU A 98 -9.40 14.99 -7.58
CA LEU A 98 -10.81 14.60 -7.56
C LEU A 98 -11.78 15.78 -7.64
N GLY A 99 -11.37 16.98 -7.19
CA GLY A 99 -12.31 18.09 -7.02
C GLY A 99 -13.54 17.66 -6.21
N ASN A 100 -14.74 17.79 -6.79
CA ASN A 100 -15.98 17.35 -6.14
C ASN A 100 -16.38 15.89 -6.46
N GLN A 101 -15.55 15.16 -7.21
CA GLN A 101 -15.82 13.76 -7.58
C GLN A 101 -15.33 12.79 -6.49
N ARG A 102 -15.80 11.55 -6.58
CA ARG A 102 -15.36 10.43 -5.74
C ARG A 102 -15.39 9.14 -6.54
N ALA A 103 -14.48 8.23 -6.24
CA ALA A 103 -14.52 6.88 -6.77
C ALA A 103 -15.53 6.03 -5.98
N ALA A 104 -16.37 5.27 -6.69
CA ALA A 104 -17.18 4.21 -6.12
C ALA A 104 -16.33 2.93 -5.93
N THR A 105 -15.36 2.70 -6.81
CA THR A 105 -14.41 1.60 -6.75
C THR A 105 -12.99 2.12 -6.98
N ILE A 106 -12.08 1.77 -6.08
CA ILE A 106 -10.65 2.04 -6.17
C ILE A 106 -9.96 0.75 -6.59
N LEU A 107 -9.55 0.68 -7.85
CA LEU A 107 -8.79 -0.42 -8.41
C LEU A 107 -7.30 -0.11 -8.29
N ASN A 108 -6.58 -0.90 -7.52
CA ASN A 108 -5.13 -0.90 -7.44
C ASN A 108 -4.60 -2.11 -8.21
N GLN A 109 -4.02 -1.89 -9.39
CA GLN A 109 -3.50 -2.97 -10.22
C GLN A 109 -1.98 -2.89 -10.38
N VAL A 110 -1.32 -4.03 -10.22
CA VAL A 110 0.11 -4.16 -10.50
C VAL A 110 0.31 -4.66 -11.93
N THR A 111 1.07 -3.92 -12.72
CA THR A 111 1.30 -4.16 -14.15
C THR A 111 2.65 -4.82 -14.43
N ALA A 112 3.57 -4.77 -13.48
CA ALA A 112 4.87 -5.44 -13.56
C ALA A 112 4.81 -6.84 -12.91
N PRO A 113 5.75 -7.76 -13.21
CA PRO A 113 5.78 -9.12 -12.65
C PRO A 113 6.26 -9.16 -11.18
N ASN A 114 5.87 -8.19 -10.36
CA ASN A 114 6.27 -8.06 -8.97
C ASN A 114 5.11 -8.44 -8.05
N PRO A 115 5.22 -9.48 -7.20
CA PRO A 115 4.15 -9.87 -6.28
C PRO A 115 3.92 -8.82 -5.20
N SER A 116 2.70 -8.78 -4.67
CA SER A 116 2.29 -7.86 -3.60
C SER A 116 2.41 -8.52 -2.23
N ARG A 117 2.99 -7.80 -1.27
CA ARG A 117 2.96 -8.15 0.16
C ARG A 117 2.10 -7.13 0.90
N LEU A 118 1.02 -7.58 1.51
CA LEU A 118 0.07 -6.77 2.26
C LEU A 118 0.17 -7.14 3.74
N MET A 119 0.90 -6.34 4.50
CA MET A 119 1.24 -6.60 5.92
C MET A 119 0.53 -5.65 6.89
N GLY A 120 -0.47 -4.90 6.41
CA GLY A 120 -1.21 -3.92 7.19
C GLY A 120 -2.46 -3.46 6.48
N THR A 121 -3.07 -2.41 7.02
CA THR A 121 -4.40 -1.97 6.63
C THR A 121 -4.39 -1.02 5.45
N LEU A 122 -5.32 -1.21 4.50
CA LEU A 122 -5.67 -0.22 3.49
C LEU A 122 -6.87 0.60 4.00
N GLU A 123 -6.70 1.89 4.21
CA GLU A 123 -7.77 2.79 4.65
C GLU A 123 -8.24 3.69 3.51
N VAL A 124 -9.55 3.84 3.31
CA VAL A 124 -10.09 4.85 2.38
C VAL A 124 -10.36 6.14 3.14
N ALA A 125 -9.67 7.23 2.81
CA ALA A 125 -9.95 8.53 3.39
C ALA A 125 -11.16 9.20 2.73
N GLY A 126 -12.03 9.78 3.55
CA GLY A 126 -13.22 10.48 3.09
C GLY A 126 -14.32 9.55 2.60
N ASN A 127 -14.71 9.67 1.32
CA ASN A 127 -15.83 8.90 0.79
C ASN A 127 -15.50 7.40 0.74
N ARG A 128 -16.34 6.59 1.38
CA ARG A 128 -16.24 5.12 1.34
C ARG A 128 -16.34 4.59 -0.10
N ALA A 129 -15.53 3.58 -0.43
CA ALA A 129 -15.50 2.95 -1.75
C ALA A 129 -15.25 1.44 -1.65
N ASN A 130 -15.47 0.71 -2.75
CA ASN A 130 -14.90 -0.64 -2.90
C ASN A 130 -13.39 -0.53 -3.12
N VAL A 131 -12.61 -1.45 -2.56
CA VAL A 131 -11.16 -1.52 -2.75
C VAL A 131 -10.81 -2.84 -3.41
N ILE A 132 -10.10 -2.77 -4.52
CA ILE A 132 -9.62 -3.94 -5.25
C ILE A 132 -8.11 -3.86 -5.34
N VAL A 133 -7.42 -4.94 -4.99
CA VAL A 133 -5.99 -5.14 -5.28
C VAL A 133 -5.87 -6.30 -6.26
N ALA A 134 -5.40 -5.99 -7.46
CA ALA A 134 -5.24 -6.93 -8.56
C ALA A 134 -3.75 -7.08 -8.91
N ASN A 135 -3.21 -8.29 -8.74
CA ASN A 135 -1.81 -8.56 -9.07
C ASN A 135 -1.62 -9.98 -9.64
N PRO A 136 -1.45 -10.13 -10.96
CA PRO A 136 -1.18 -11.42 -11.59
C PRO A 136 0.09 -12.14 -11.12
N ALA A 137 1.09 -11.41 -10.61
CA ALA A 137 2.29 -12.02 -10.04
C ALA A 137 2.03 -12.70 -8.68
N GLY A 138 0.88 -12.43 -8.04
CA GLY A 138 0.50 -12.98 -6.75
C GLY A 138 0.34 -11.93 -5.65
N ILE A 139 -0.38 -12.32 -4.60
CA ILE A 139 -0.63 -11.49 -3.41
C ILE A 139 -0.45 -12.35 -2.17
N THR A 140 0.35 -11.88 -1.23
CA THR A 140 0.42 -12.41 0.13
C THR A 140 -0.19 -11.39 1.08
N CYS A 141 -1.30 -11.76 1.73
CA CYS A 141 -1.87 -11.05 2.87
C CYS A 141 -1.28 -11.66 4.15
N ASN A 142 -0.68 -10.86 5.01
CA ASN A 142 -0.25 -11.29 6.35
C ASN A 142 -0.68 -10.21 7.34
N GLY A 143 -1.86 -10.37 7.93
CA GLY A 143 -2.48 -9.32 8.75
C GLY A 143 -2.98 -8.12 7.94
N CYS A 144 -3.28 -8.30 6.66
CA CYS A 144 -3.88 -7.23 5.87
C CYS A 144 -5.31 -6.92 6.35
N GLY A 145 -5.69 -5.64 6.29
CA GLY A 145 -7.00 -5.18 6.72
C GLY A 145 -7.53 -4.08 5.81
N PHE A 146 -8.81 -3.75 5.98
CA PHE A 146 -9.45 -2.67 5.22
C PHE A 146 -10.27 -1.79 6.15
N LEU A 147 -10.04 -0.47 6.09
CA LEU A 147 -10.80 0.52 6.83
C LEU A 147 -11.56 1.42 5.88
N ASN A 148 -12.80 1.72 6.26
CA ASN A 148 -13.72 2.54 5.46
C ASN A 148 -13.85 2.05 3.98
N ALA A 149 -13.78 0.73 3.77
CA ALA A 149 -14.10 0.10 2.50
C ALA A 149 -15.52 -0.50 2.56
N ASN A 150 -16.31 -0.37 1.50
CA ASN A 150 -17.61 -1.07 1.35
C ASN A 150 -17.40 -2.58 1.16
N ARG A 151 -16.44 -2.91 0.30
CA ARG A 151 -16.03 -4.27 -0.04
C ARG A 151 -14.54 -4.25 -0.36
N ALA A 152 -13.84 -5.29 0.05
CA ALA A 152 -12.46 -5.53 -0.31
C ALA A 152 -12.37 -6.75 -1.25
N THR A 153 -11.50 -6.69 -2.26
CA THR A 153 -11.24 -7.82 -3.16
C THR A 153 -9.75 -7.92 -3.42
N LEU A 154 -9.19 -9.11 -3.17
CA LEU A 154 -7.84 -9.48 -3.59
C LEU A 154 -7.97 -10.46 -4.74
N THR A 155 -7.28 -10.20 -5.85
CA THR A 155 -7.35 -11.06 -7.04
C THR A 155 -6.00 -11.12 -7.76
N THR A 156 -5.70 -12.27 -8.36
CA THR A 156 -4.57 -12.41 -9.30
C THR A 156 -5.00 -12.20 -10.74
N GLY A 157 -6.28 -11.90 -10.98
CA GLY A 157 -6.75 -11.63 -12.33
C GLY A 157 -6.29 -10.28 -12.87
N LYS A 158 -6.00 -10.23 -14.17
CA LYS A 158 -5.80 -8.97 -14.90
C LYS A 158 -7.15 -8.26 -15.05
N PRO A 159 -7.30 -6.99 -14.61
CA PRO A 159 -8.57 -6.29 -14.73
C PRO A 159 -8.94 -6.01 -16.19
N VAL A 160 -10.20 -6.27 -16.54
CA VAL A 160 -10.83 -5.86 -17.79
C VAL A 160 -11.92 -4.85 -17.44
N ILE A 161 -11.75 -3.61 -17.89
CA ILE A 161 -12.66 -2.50 -17.56
C ILE A 161 -13.53 -2.22 -18.77
N GLY A 162 -14.85 -2.39 -18.63
CA GLY A 162 -15.82 -2.05 -19.65
C GLY A 162 -16.04 -0.53 -19.76
N PRO A 163 -16.61 -0.05 -20.88
CA PRO A 163 -16.86 1.37 -21.12
C PRO A 163 -17.87 1.98 -20.14
N ASP A 164 -18.75 1.16 -19.55
CA ASP A 164 -19.73 1.51 -18.53
C ASP A 164 -19.19 1.42 -17.09
N GLY A 165 -17.90 1.05 -16.93
CA GLY A 165 -17.29 0.81 -15.62
C GLY A 165 -17.50 -0.59 -15.05
N THR A 166 -18.08 -1.52 -15.82
CA THR A 166 -18.07 -2.94 -15.45
C THR A 166 -16.64 -3.43 -15.28
N LEU A 167 -16.42 -4.26 -14.25
CA LEU A 167 -15.11 -4.83 -13.93
C LEU A 167 -15.16 -6.35 -14.04
N GLY A 168 -14.42 -6.88 -15.01
CA GLY A 168 -14.07 -8.29 -15.11
C GLY A 168 -12.63 -8.53 -14.70
N PHE A 169 -12.29 -9.80 -14.42
CA PHE A 169 -10.94 -10.21 -14.09
C PHE A 169 -10.59 -11.47 -14.87
N ASP A 170 -9.57 -11.39 -15.72
CA ASP A 170 -9.03 -12.54 -16.44
C ASP A 170 -7.94 -13.22 -15.59
N ILE A 171 -8.25 -14.42 -15.08
CA ILE A 171 -7.40 -15.15 -14.14
C ILE A 171 -6.66 -16.25 -14.90
N ALA A 172 -5.40 -15.98 -15.26
CA ALA A 172 -4.54 -16.96 -15.93
C ALA A 172 -3.57 -17.67 -14.97
N SER A 173 -3.07 -16.96 -13.95
CA SER A 173 -2.07 -17.47 -13.02
C SER A 173 -2.00 -16.62 -11.74
N GLY A 174 -0.99 -16.88 -10.90
CA GLY A 174 -0.73 -16.17 -9.65
C GLY A 174 -1.20 -16.94 -8.42
N ARG A 175 -0.60 -16.61 -7.26
CA ARG A 175 -0.93 -17.22 -5.97
C ARG A 175 -1.50 -16.17 -5.03
N LEU A 176 -2.62 -16.50 -4.38
CA LEU A 176 -3.10 -15.80 -3.19
C LEU A 176 -2.70 -16.59 -1.95
N ALA A 177 -2.02 -15.95 -1.01
CA ALA A 177 -1.66 -16.52 0.28
C ALA A 177 -2.19 -15.61 1.41
N ILE A 178 -2.65 -16.25 2.49
CA ILE A 178 -3.19 -15.62 3.71
C ILE A 178 -2.45 -16.23 4.90
#